data_AF-A0A448MSQ2-F1
#
_entry.id   AF-A0A448MSQ2-F1
#
_cell.length_a   1.000
_cell.length_b   1.000
_cell.length_c   1.000
_cell.angle_alpha   90.00
_cell.angle_beta   90.00
_cell.angle_gamma   90.00
#
_symmetry.space_group_name_H-M   'P 1'
#
loop_
_entity.id
_entity.type
_entity.pdbx_description
1 polymer ?
#
loop_
_entity_poly.entity_id
_entity_poly.type
_entity_poly.pdbx_seq_one_letter_code
_entity_poly.pdbx_strand_id
1 'polypeptide(L)'
;MNVSLQQLSKMNHLERLERKIGYQFKDISLLKLALTHRSAAAKHNERLEFLGDSILNFTIAEALYHQFPHCNEGELSRMRATLVREKH
;
A
#
# COMPACT_ATOMS: atom_id res chain seq x y z
N MET A 1 -6.32 29.17 -6.77
CA MET A 1 -4.90 29.15 -7.17
C MET A 1 -4.82 28.46 -8.53
N ASN A 2 -4.60 29.25 -9.58
CA ASN A 2 -4.52 28.78 -10.97
C ASN A 2 -3.28 27.91 -11.16
N VAL A 3 -3.49 26.60 -11.31
CA VAL A 3 -2.43 25.72 -11.82
C VAL A 3 -2.49 25.83 -13.35
N SER A 4 -1.49 26.48 -13.94
CA SER A 4 -1.38 26.65 -15.40
C SER A 4 -1.32 25.28 -16.08
N LEU A 5 -2.08 25.11 -17.17
CA LEU A 5 -2.13 23.90 -18.01
C LEU A 5 -0.75 23.51 -18.56
N GLN A 6 0.24 24.40 -18.53
CA GLN A 6 1.63 24.13 -18.91
C GLN A 6 2.46 23.42 -17.82
N GLN A 7 2.05 23.43 -16.54
CA GLN A 7 2.71 22.66 -15.47
C GLN A 7 2.30 21.18 -15.47
N LEU A 8 1.14 20.85 -16.03
CA LEU A 8 0.65 19.47 -16.15
C LEU A 8 1.47 18.63 -17.15
N SER A 9 2.21 19.25 -18.07
CA SER A 9 3.03 18.56 -19.09
C SER A 9 4.44 18.15 -18.62
N LYS A 10 4.83 18.46 -17.37
CA LYS A 10 6.13 18.10 -16.80
C LYS A 10 6.08 17.47 -15.40
N MET A 11 4.94 16.90 -14.98
CA MET A 11 4.95 16.09 -13.76
C MET A 11 5.62 14.75 -14.00
N ASN A 12 6.63 14.42 -13.20
CA ASN A 12 7.27 13.11 -13.30
C ASN A 12 6.28 12.01 -12.82
N HIS A 13 6.48 10.77 -13.25
CA HIS A 13 5.57 9.67 -12.93
C HIS A 13 5.40 9.42 -11.42
N LEU A 14 6.42 9.72 -10.61
CA LEU A 14 6.38 9.58 -9.15
C LEU A 14 5.49 10.64 -8.51
N GLU A 15 5.59 11.91 -8.91
CA GLU A 15 4.75 13.00 -8.39
C GLU A 15 3.27 12.75 -8.69
N ARG A 16 2.98 12.19 -9.88
CA ARG A 16 1.63 11.77 -10.25
C ARG A 16 1.13 10.64 -9.33
N LEU A 17 1.99 9.70 -8.96
CA LEU A 17 1.65 8.61 -8.05
C LEU A 17 1.38 9.14 -6.64
N GLU A 18 2.27 9.95 -6.08
CA GLU A 18 2.12 10.57 -4.75
C GLU A 18 0.79 11.30 -4.61
N ARG A 19 0.43 12.09 -5.63
CA ARG A 19 -0.88 12.77 -5.68
C ARG A 19 -2.04 11.78 -5.72
N LYS A 20 -1.92 10.67 -6.46
CA LYS A 20 -3.00 9.68 -6.60
C LYS A 20 -3.22 8.90 -5.30
N ILE A 21 -2.16 8.60 -4.55
CA ILE A 21 -2.25 7.90 -3.26
C ILE A 21 -2.52 8.87 -2.09
N GLY A 22 -2.46 10.18 -2.33
CA GLY A 22 -2.69 11.21 -1.30
C GLY A 22 -1.58 11.29 -0.25
N TYR A 23 -0.37 10.84 -0.59
CA TYR A 23 0.77 10.79 0.33
C TYR A 23 2.05 11.26 -0.36
N GLN A 24 2.70 12.26 0.23
CA GLN A 24 4.00 12.74 -0.21
C GLN A 24 5.09 12.12 0.67
N PHE A 25 6.01 11.39 0.05
CA PHE A 25 7.12 10.77 0.76
C PHE A 25 8.10 11.84 1.22
N LYS A 26 8.50 11.77 2.49
CA LYS A 26 9.59 12.59 3.03
C LYS A 26 10.95 12.25 2.40
N ASP A 27 11.11 10.99 1.99
CA ASP A 27 12.27 10.48 1.27
C ASP A 27 11.81 9.77 -0.01
N ILE A 28 12.08 10.38 -1.16
CA ILE A 28 11.71 9.86 -2.47
C ILE A 28 12.41 8.53 -2.80
N SER A 29 13.54 8.23 -2.14
CA SER A 29 14.25 6.96 -2.32
C SER A 29 13.43 5.76 -1.84
N LEU A 30 12.56 5.95 -0.84
CA LEU A 30 11.64 4.93 -0.36
C LEU A 30 10.52 4.65 -1.36
N LEU A 31 9.97 5.69 -2.01
CA LEU A 31 8.99 5.50 -3.08
C LEU A 31 9.60 4.73 -4.26
N LYS A 32 10.83 5.10 -4.67
CA LYS A 32 11.55 4.37 -5.71
C LYS A 32 11.77 2.92 -5.30
N LEU A 33 12.21 2.67 -4.07
CA LEU A 33 12.43 1.32 -3.56
C LEU A 33 11.14 0.49 -3.55
N ALA A 34 10.03 1.06 -3.11
CA ALA A 34 8.72 0.40 -3.07
C ALA A 34 8.22 -0.02 -4.47
N LEU A 35 8.62 0.72 -5.51
CA LEU A 35 8.28 0.44 -6.91
C LEU A 35 9.29 -0.45 -7.64
N THR A 36 10.43 -0.78 -7.01
CA THR A 36 11.46 -1.63 -7.63
C THR A 36 11.16 -3.10 -7.37
N HIS A 37 10.72 -3.79 -8.42
CA HIS A 37 10.51 -5.23 -8.39
C HIS A 37 11.84 -5.99 -8.28
N ARG A 38 11.84 -7.16 -7.62
CA ARG A 38 13.01 -8.02 -7.40
C ARG A 38 13.77 -8.42 -8.67
N SER A 39 13.10 -8.52 -9.82
CA SER A 39 13.74 -8.83 -11.09
C SER A 39 14.51 -7.65 -11.70
N ALA A 40 14.26 -6.42 -11.24
CA ALA A 40 14.84 -5.21 -11.81
C ALA A 40 16.15 -4.81 -11.13
N ALA A 41 16.32 -5.10 -9.84
CA ALA A 41 17.53 -4.74 -9.09
C ALA A 41 17.72 -5.60 -7.84
N ALA A 42 18.97 -5.74 -7.39
CA ALA A 42 19.30 -6.44 -6.13
C ALA A 42 18.73 -5.75 -4.87
N LYS A 43 18.54 -4.42 -4.91
CA LYS A 43 17.82 -3.67 -3.87
C LYS A 43 16.40 -3.40 -4.35
N HIS A 44 15.43 -4.09 -3.75
CA HIS A 44 14.05 -4.14 -4.20
C HIS A 44 13.04 -4.08 -3.05
N ASN A 45 11.75 -4.14 -3.38
CA ASN A 45 10.63 -3.90 -2.48
C ASN A 45 10.25 -5.04 -1.52
N GLU A 46 10.68 -6.29 -1.72
CA GLU A 46 10.26 -7.45 -0.88
C GLU A 46 10.29 -7.22 0.65
N ARG A 47 11.28 -6.49 1.17
CA ARG A 47 11.32 -6.16 2.62
C ARG A 47 10.23 -5.19 3.05
N LEU A 48 9.88 -4.23 2.18
CA LEU A 48 8.79 -3.29 2.41
C LEU A 48 7.44 -3.99 2.25
N GLU A 49 7.32 -4.89 1.28
CA GLU A 49 6.14 -5.73 1.07
C GLU A 49 5.86 -6.61 2.29
N PHE A 50 6.85 -7.35 2.79
CA PHE A 50 6.73 -8.14 4.02
C PHE A 50 6.22 -7.34 5.23
N LEU A 51 6.74 -6.11 5.40
CA LEU A 51 6.29 -5.21 6.47
C LEU A 51 4.86 -4.72 6.21
N GLY A 52 4.56 -4.33 4.98
CA GLY A 52 3.24 -3.86 4.54
C GLY A 52 2.16 -4.91 4.76
N ASP A 53 2.44 -6.17 4.44
CA ASP A 53 1.53 -7.29 4.63
C ASP A 53 1.18 -7.49 6.10
N SER A 54 2.17 -7.36 7.00
CA SER A 54 1.94 -7.48 8.44
C SER A 54 1.03 -6.37 8.95
N ILE A 55 1.26 -5.14 8.49
CA ILE A 55 0.44 -3.96 8.84
C ILE A 55 -0.99 -4.10 8.30
N LEU A 56 -1.14 -4.53 7.05
CA LEU A 56 -2.44 -4.74 6.41
C LEU A 56 -3.25 -5.83 7.15
N ASN A 57 -2.61 -6.96 7.47
CA ASN A 57 -3.24 -8.05 8.22
C ASN A 57 -3.69 -7.60 9.60
N PHE A 58 -2.87 -6.82 10.31
CA PHE A 58 -3.23 -6.25 11.60
C PHE A 58 -4.44 -5.32 11.46
N THR A 59 -4.39 -4.36 10.54
CA THR A 59 -5.46 -3.35 10.34
C THR A 59 -6.80 -4.02 10.03
N ILE A 60 -6.81 -5.05 9.18
CA ILE A 60 -8.03 -5.80 8.86
C ILE A 60 -8.49 -6.64 10.06
N ALA A 61 -7.58 -7.28 10.79
CA ALA A 61 -7.94 -8.05 11.98
C ALA A 61 -8.58 -7.15 13.05
N GLU A 62 -8.03 -5.97 13.29
CA GLU A 62 -8.57 -4.97 14.21
C GLU A 62 -9.97 -4.51 13.77
N ALA A 63 -10.13 -4.17 12.49
CA ALA A 63 -11.43 -3.77 11.95
C ALA A 63 -12.49 -4.87 12.09
N LEU A 64 -12.16 -6.11 11.74
CA LEU A 64 -13.06 -7.26 11.87
C LEU A 64 -13.42 -7.56 13.33
N TYR A 65 -12.44 -7.48 14.25
CA TYR A 65 -12.64 -7.66 15.68
C TYR A 65 -13.70 -6.70 16.23
N HIS A 66 -13.61 -5.42 15.86
CA HIS A 66 -14.58 -4.42 16.30
C HIS A 66 -15.93 -4.51 15.58
N GLN A 67 -15.94 -4.86 14.29
CA GLN A 67 -17.18 -4.92 13.49
C GLN A 67 -18.03 -6.17 13.79
N PHE A 68 -17.40 -7.28 14.19
CA PHE A 68 -18.07 -8.57 14.40
C PHE A 68 -17.79 -9.14 15.81
N PRO A 69 -18.28 -8.50 16.88
CA PRO A 69 -17.93 -8.85 18.27
C PRO A 69 -18.42 -10.23 18.74
N HIS A 70 -19.30 -10.88 17.98
CA HIS A 70 -19.85 -12.20 18.31
C HIS A 70 -19.21 -13.34 17.51
N CYS A 71 -18.35 -13.03 16.54
CA CYS A 71 -17.63 -14.06 15.79
C CYS A 71 -16.46 -14.62 16.61
N ASN A 72 -16.23 -15.92 16.48
CA ASN A 72 -15.04 -16.56 17.06
C ASN A 72 -13.79 -16.33 16.19
N GLU A 73 -12.61 -16.67 16.74
CA GLU A 73 -11.32 -16.50 16.06
C GLU A 73 -11.30 -17.12 14.66
N GLY A 74 -11.82 -18.34 14.50
CA GLY A 74 -11.79 -19.05 13.22
C GLY A 74 -12.64 -18.38 12.15
N GLU A 75 -13.77 -17.79 12.52
CA GLU A 75 -14.61 -16.98 11.62
C GLU A 75 -13.89 -15.71 11.17
N LEU A 76 -13.34 -14.95 12.13
CA LEU A 76 -12.60 -13.72 11.85
C LEU A 76 -11.36 -14.01 10.97
N SER A 77 -10.63 -15.09 11.24
CA SER A 77 -9.47 -15.53 10.45
C SER A 77 -9.85 -15.88 9.01
N ARG A 78 -10.99 -16.54 8.77
CA ARG A 78 -11.50 -16.82 7.41
C ARG A 78 -11.93 -15.54 6.68
N MET A 79 -12.60 -14.62 7.38
CA MET A 79 -12.98 -13.32 6.82
C MET A 79 -11.74 -12.52 6.41
N ARG A 80 -10.74 -12.41 7.31
CA ARG A 80 -9.47 -11.75 7.01
C ARG A 80 -8.82 -12.37 5.78
N ALA A 81 -8.65 -13.69 5.76
CA ALA A 81 -8.03 -14.41 4.64
C ALA A 81 -8.75 -14.16 3.30
N THR A 82 -10.07 -13.96 3.33
CA THR A 82 -10.85 -13.62 2.13
C THR A 82 -10.58 -12.20 1.65
N LEU A 83 -10.40 -11.25 2.57
CA LEU A 83 -10.14 -9.84 2.27
C LEU A 83 -8.71 -9.57 1.79
N VAL A 84 -7.72 -10.27 2.36
CA VAL A 84 -6.29 -10.11 1.98
C VAL A 84 -5.85 -11.02 0.85
N ARG A 85 -6.75 -11.81 0.26
CA ARG A 85 -6.37 -12.76 -0.78
C ARG A 85 -5.88 -12.04 -2.02
N GLU A 86 -4.62 -12.27 -2.38
CA GLU A 86 -4.10 -11.87 -3.67
C GLU A 86 -4.87 -12.58 -4.78
N LYS A 87 -5.49 -11.83 -5.69
CA LYS A 87 -5.97 -12.38 -6.96
C LYS A 87 -4.80 -12.33 -7.93
N HIS A 88 -4.16 -13.47 -8.14
CA HIS A 88 -3.36 -13.71 -9.33
C HIS A 88 -4.27 -13.98 -10.53
#